data_AF-A0A351XGR1-F1
#
_entry.id   AF-A0A351XGR1-F1
#
_cell.length_a   1.000
_cell.length_b   1.000
_cell.length_c   1.000
_cell.angle_alpha   90.00
_cell.angle_beta   90.00
_cell.angle_gamma   90.00
#
_symmetry.space_group_name_H-M   'P 1'
#
loop_
_entity.id
_entity.type
_entity.pdbx_description
1 polymer ?
#
loop_
_entity_poly.entity_id
_entity_poly.type
_entity_poly.pdbx_seq_one_letter_code
_entity_poly.pdbx_strand_id
1 'polypeptide(L)'
;MYRLVAILMVLLVGNVFADEHADYSSLGEEASSIKASGKIFHTDGLGVIRRMHPEFLNHKRDKTLREGVRTEESSLKGCVNCHATK
;
A
#
# COMPACT_ATOMS: atom_id res chain seq x y z
N MET A 1 -9.07 17.83 -53.87
CA MET A 1 -8.88 16.45 -53.35
C MET A 1 -7.78 16.39 -52.30
N TYR A 2 -6.58 16.95 -52.56
CA TYR A 2 -5.46 16.85 -51.61
C TYR A 2 -5.66 17.59 -50.27
N ARG A 3 -6.44 18.68 -50.26
CA ARG A 3 -6.79 19.42 -49.03
C ARG A 3 -7.59 18.58 -48.02
N LEU A 4 -8.50 17.74 -48.50
CA LEU A 4 -9.29 16.85 -47.63
C LEU A 4 -8.44 15.69 -47.10
N VAL A 5 -7.54 15.17 -47.92
CA VAL A 5 -6.58 14.12 -47.53
C VAL A 5 -5.62 14.64 -46.44
N ALA A 6 -5.13 15.87 -46.58
CA ALA A 6 -4.24 16.48 -45.59
C ALA A 6 -4.92 16.66 -44.22
N ILE A 7 -6.19 17.08 -44.20
CA ILE A 7 -6.97 17.26 -42.96
C ILE A 7 -7.22 15.91 -42.27
N LEU A 8 -7.54 14.87 -43.05
CA LEU A 8 -7.77 13.53 -42.52
C LEU A 8 -6.50 12.90 -41.94
N MET A 9 -5.34 13.16 -42.58
CA MET A 9 -4.03 12.71 -42.07
C MET A 9 -3.67 13.38 -40.73
N VAL A 10 -3.95 14.68 -40.58
CA VAL A 10 -3.69 15.42 -39.31
C VAL A 10 -4.58 14.91 -38.17
N LEU A 11 -5.85 14.59 -38.45
CA LEU A 11 -6.79 14.07 -37.45
C LEU A 11 -6.41 12.67 -36.93
N LEU A 12 -5.80 11.83 -37.78
CA LEU A 12 -5.37 10.47 -37.39
C LEU A 12 -4.13 10.48 -36.48
N VAL A 13 -3.23 11.44 -36.63
CA VAL A 13 -1.99 11.52 -35.83
C VAL A 13 -2.24 12.05 -34.42
N GLY A 14 -3.30 12.86 -34.20
CA GLY A 14 -3.59 13.47 -32.90
C GLY A 14 -4.08 12.52 -31.80
N ASN A 15 -4.52 11.30 -32.13
CA ASN A 15 -5.11 10.36 -31.17
C ASN A 15 -4.10 9.32 -30.61
N VAL A 16 -2.81 9.42 -30.96
CA VAL A 16 -1.80 8.37 -30.65
C VAL A 16 -1.17 8.50 -29.26
N PHE A 17 -1.39 9.58 -28.51
CA PHE A 17 -0.79 9.77 -27.17
C PHE A 17 -1.87 9.75 -26.08
N ALA A 18 -2.35 8.55 -25.72
CA ALA A 18 -3.28 8.37 -24.59
C ALA A 18 -2.96 7.16 -23.72
N ASP A 19 -1.71 6.69 -23.70
CA ASP A 19 -1.28 5.63 -22.78
C ASP A 19 -0.22 6.18 -21.82
N GLU A 20 -0.69 6.90 -20.81
CA GLU A 20 0.09 7.23 -19.62
C GLU A 20 -0.03 6.04 -18.67
N HIS A 21 0.89 5.07 -18.81
CA HIS A 21 1.10 4.04 -17.80
C HIS A 21 1.61 4.70 -16.52
N ALA A 22 0.69 5.19 -15.69
CA ALA A 22 1.00 5.52 -14.32
C ALA A 22 1.51 4.24 -13.65
N ASP A 23 2.78 4.22 -13.24
CA ASP A 23 3.40 3.11 -12.52
C ASP A 23 2.75 2.98 -11.13
N TYR A 24 1.68 2.18 -11.05
CA TYR A 24 1.04 1.85 -9.78
C TYR A 24 1.71 0.59 -9.20
N SER A 25 2.52 0.78 -8.16
CA SER A 25 2.99 -0.36 -7.36
C SER A 25 1.77 -1.02 -6.70
N SER A 26 1.48 -2.26 -7.09
CA SER A 26 0.41 -3.01 -6.42
C SER A 26 0.85 -3.38 -5.00
N LEU A 27 -0.09 -3.44 -4.05
CA LEU A 27 0.17 -3.91 -2.69
C LEU A 27 0.82 -5.31 -2.66
N GLY A 28 0.53 -6.15 -3.66
CA GLY A 28 1.15 -7.46 -3.81
C GLY A 28 2.63 -7.39 -4.20
N GLU A 29 3.00 -6.44 -5.06
CA GLU A 29 4.39 -6.18 -5.45
C GLU A 29 5.19 -5.55 -4.31
N GLU A 30 4.60 -4.61 -3.58
CA GLU A 30 5.21 -4.04 -2.36
C GLU A 30 5.38 -5.11 -1.27
N ALA A 31 4.37 -5.94 -1.01
CA ALA A 31 4.49 -7.04 -0.05
C ALA A 31 5.58 -8.05 -0.48
N SER A 32 5.74 -8.28 -1.78
CA SER A 32 6.79 -9.15 -2.33
C SER A 32 8.18 -8.57 -2.16
N SER A 33 8.36 -7.26 -2.37
CA SER A 33 9.64 -6.57 -2.16
C SER A 33 10.00 -6.51 -0.68
N ILE A 34 9.03 -6.27 0.20
CA ILE A 34 9.19 -6.31 1.66
C ILE A 34 9.60 -7.72 2.11
N LYS A 35 8.95 -8.76 1.59
CA LYS A 35 9.33 -10.16 1.87
C LYS A 35 10.73 -10.47 1.37
N ALA A 36 11.09 -10.02 0.17
CA ALA A 36 12.41 -10.22 -0.43
C ALA A 36 13.54 -9.53 0.36
N SER A 37 13.23 -8.44 1.07
CA SER A 37 14.20 -7.75 1.93
C SER A 37 14.72 -8.60 3.10
N GLY A 38 14.04 -9.69 3.44
CA GLY A 38 14.43 -10.58 4.55
C GLY A 38 14.29 -9.96 5.94
N LYS A 39 13.72 -8.74 6.06
CA LYS A 39 13.50 -8.08 7.34
C LYS A 39 12.43 -8.82 8.15
N ILE A 40 12.72 -9.00 9.44
CA ILE A 40 11.78 -9.56 10.41
C ILE A 40 11.01 -8.40 11.05
N PHE A 41 9.73 -8.26 10.71
CA PHE A 41 8.84 -7.23 11.25
C PHE A 41 8.07 -7.68 12.50
N HIS A 42 7.89 -9.00 12.64
CA HIS A 42 7.22 -9.61 13.80
C HIS A 42 8.19 -10.59 14.46
N THR A 43 8.85 -10.15 15.52
CA THR A 43 9.82 -10.95 16.29
C THR A 43 9.18 -12.19 16.91
N ASP A 44 7.91 -12.09 17.32
CA ASP A 44 7.16 -13.19 17.92
C ASP A 44 6.65 -14.21 16.87
N GLY A 45 6.85 -13.90 15.58
CA GLY A 45 6.44 -14.73 14.46
C GLY A 45 4.99 -14.56 14.04
N LEU A 46 4.72 -14.87 12.77
CA LEU A 46 3.41 -14.69 12.14
C LEU A 46 2.29 -15.50 12.82
N GLY A 47 2.62 -16.67 13.37
CA GLY A 47 1.63 -17.52 14.05
C GLY A 47 1.12 -16.93 15.36
N VAL A 48 1.98 -16.23 16.11
CA VAL A 48 1.58 -15.54 17.35
C VAL A 48 0.73 -14.33 16.99
N ILE A 49 1.21 -13.48 16.08
CA ILE A 49 0.49 -12.27 15.68
C ILE A 49 -0.89 -12.61 15.15
N ARG A 50 -1.06 -13.61 14.27
CA ARG A 50 -2.39 -13.98 13.74
C ARG A 50 -3.40 -14.41 14.81
N ARG A 51 -2.93 -15.08 15.87
CA ARG A 51 -3.81 -15.54 16.97
C ARG A 51 -4.10 -14.44 17.97
N MET A 52 -3.08 -13.66 18.31
CA MET A 52 -3.14 -12.64 19.36
C MET A 52 -3.50 -11.24 18.84
N HIS A 53 -3.62 -11.05 17.52
CA HIS A 53 -3.92 -9.76 16.90
C HIS A 53 -5.08 -9.02 17.58
N PRO A 54 -6.25 -9.66 17.83
CA PRO A 54 -7.38 -8.95 18.43
C PRO A 54 -7.06 -8.49 19.86
N GLU A 55 -6.37 -9.31 20.63
CA GLU A 55 -6.00 -9.01 22.02
C GLU A 55 -5.01 -7.84 22.08
N PHE A 56 -3.97 -7.87 21.24
CA PHE A 56 -2.99 -6.79 21.15
C PHE A 56 -3.64 -5.48 20.74
N LEU A 57 -4.53 -5.49 19.74
CA LEU A 57 -5.22 -4.27 19.31
C LEU A 57 -6.19 -3.74 20.37
N ASN A 58 -6.99 -4.61 20.99
CA ASN A 58 -7.98 -4.22 22.00
C ASN A 58 -7.31 -3.60 23.23
N HIS A 59 -6.35 -4.32 23.83
CA HIS A 59 -5.66 -3.85 25.01
C HIS A 59 -4.86 -2.59 24.74
N LYS A 60 -4.18 -2.53 23.58
CA LYS A 60 -3.42 -1.34 23.20
C LYS A 60 -4.31 -0.13 22.96
N ARG A 61 -5.44 -0.30 22.29
CA ARG A 61 -6.44 0.76 22.08
C ARG A 61 -6.89 1.31 23.43
N ASP A 62 -7.20 0.44 24.38
CA ASP A 62 -7.75 0.81 25.68
C ASP A 62 -6.73 1.56 26.51
N LYS A 63 -5.51 1.01 26.62
CA LYS A 63 -4.37 1.67 27.26
C LYS A 63 -4.05 3.04 26.63
N THR A 64 -4.09 3.13 25.31
CA THR A 64 -3.74 4.38 24.61
C THR A 64 -4.84 5.43 24.77
N LEU A 65 -6.10 5.06 24.55
CA LEU A 65 -7.22 6.01 24.50
C LEU A 65 -7.80 6.33 25.89
N ARG A 66 -7.90 5.34 26.78
CA ARG A 66 -8.52 5.50 28.11
C ARG A 66 -7.52 5.78 29.21
N GLU A 67 -6.32 5.20 29.13
CA GLU A 67 -5.29 5.34 30.17
C GLU A 67 -4.15 6.30 29.77
N GLY A 68 -4.10 6.74 28.50
CA GLY A 68 -3.05 7.66 28.00
C GLY A 68 -1.67 7.02 27.84
N VAL A 69 -1.54 5.71 27.98
CA VAL A 69 -0.27 4.97 27.90
C VAL A 69 0.15 4.77 26.45
N ARG A 70 1.30 5.34 26.06
CA ARG A 70 1.86 5.26 24.70
C ARG A 70 3.18 4.51 24.71
N THR A 71 3.14 3.21 24.47
CA THR A 71 4.35 2.40 24.25
C THR A 71 4.56 2.14 22.76
N GLU A 72 5.80 1.92 22.32
CA GLU A 72 6.10 1.64 20.90
C GLU A 72 5.79 0.19 20.52
N GLU A 73 6.04 -0.76 21.42
CA GLU A 73 5.77 -2.18 21.23
C GLU A 73 4.29 -2.45 20.96
N SER A 74 4.01 -3.25 19.92
CA SER A 74 2.65 -3.61 19.49
C SER A 74 1.72 -2.40 19.38
N SER A 75 2.25 -1.25 18.97
CA SER A 75 1.46 -0.03 18.83
C SER A 75 0.48 -0.14 17.67
N LEU A 76 -0.76 0.33 17.89
CA LEU A 76 -1.78 0.38 16.84
C LEU A 76 -1.28 1.16 15.62
N LYS A 77 -0.58 2.27 15.85
CA LYS A 77 0.07 3.08 14.81
C LYS A 77 1.08 2.25 14.00
N GLY A 78 1.96 1.50 14.66
CA GLY A 78 2.93 0.63 14.00
C GLY A 78 2.26 -0.44 13.13
N CYS A 79 1.20 -1.08 13.63
CA CYS A 79 0.43 -2.05 12.85
C CYS A 79 -0.20 -1.42 11.61
N VAL A 80 -0.89 -0.28 11.77
CA VAL A 80 -1.57 0.43 10.66
C VAL A 80 -0.56 0.91 9.60
N ASN A 81 0.62 1.38 10.01
CA ASN A 81 1.64 1.87 9.09
C ASN A 81 2.13 0.83 8.07
N CYS A 82 2.03 -0.47 8.36
CA CYS A 82 2.43 -1.53 7.42
C CYS A 82 1.24 -2.31 6.86
N HIS A 83 0.12 -2.40 7.58
CA HIS A 83 -1.05 -3.17 7.14
C HIS A 83 -2.12 -2.35 6.43
N ALA A 84 -2.11 -1.03 6.58
CA ALA A 84 -3.08 -0.12 5.98
C ALA A 84 -2.44 0.83 4.95
N THR A 85 -1.26 0.49 4.42
CA THR A 85 -0.69 1.20 3.28
C THR A 85 -1.65 1.11 2.08
N LYS A 86 -1.70 2.19 1.30
CA LYS A 86 -2.53 2.33 0.10
C LYS A 86 -1.85 1.71 -1.10
#